data_AF-A0A397G9D5-F1
#
_entry.id   AF-A0A397G9D5-F1
#
_cell.length_a   1.000
_cell.length_b   1.000
_cell.length_c   1.000
_cell.angle_alpha   90.00
_cell.angle_beta   90.00
_cell.angle_gamma   90.00
#
_symmetry.space_group_name_H-M   'P 1'
#
loop_
_entity.id
_entity.type
_entity.pdbx_description
1 polymer ?
#
loop_
_entity_poly.entity_id
_entity_poly.type
_entity_poly.pdbx_seq_one_letter_code
_entity_poly.pdbx_strand_id
1 'polypeptide(L)'
;MIISDWPEACTFALTYKSTKSNYPCHFCFVSKEDLSNINLNSNQIEPRSHNNMKLYYKNNTGKNVSIENVQNFFWSVLNINIYAATVPDRMHHLDLGLFQHQLNFTKILINKQCGKSFIDKMNNRVKLIPRYKDLKSFPNGFLHLALLTASEYRSLMKIMIFIVDELYEDSGSPNFIKNNKITEVYLKWNKMYLLSRKENYEESDVTLLQESINEWAKLFIELFKEHSKSELQFPKLHSWVFHICSSIREFGAINGYTTETYESLHKDYVKKPYKLTNKKEIEKQIMKIIRRKAIITESSSKEIPKTPIALKYSKKLYEFCIQNAEIYIQTRMNDPDLEKEMKLGFEKFLECLDAYLDFYDRKLSEHEEIDMIFHIYGGVTLKFGSIIRATNKFHKKPIFSNIAVEMNADEIFEYTSDNGVCFAQVLLITEIIMNYEEPMHLALVQWYDFTSSIINDKCINNNNK
;
A
#
# COMPACT_ATOMS: atom_id res chain seq x y z
N MET A 1 15.54 -14.92 9.60
CA MET A 1 14.27 -14.34 10.08
C MET A 1 13.30 -14.20 8.91
N ILE A 2 12.05 -14.62 9.09
CA ILE A 2 10.93 -14.47 8.15
C ILE A 2 9.84 -13.69 8.87
N ILE A 3 9.47 -12.55 8.30
CA ILE A 3 8.40 -11.69 8.82
C ILE A 3 7.15 -12.00 8.01
N SER A 4 6.12 -12.53 8.68
CA SER A 4 4.89 -12.93 8.02
C SER A 4 3.73 -12.97 9.00
N ASP A 5 2.50 -12.97 8.47
CA ASP A 5 1.36 -13.28 9.30
C ASP A 5 1.29 -14.79 9.64
N TRP A 6 0.30 -15.19 10.45
CA TRP A 6 0.19 -16.58 10.91
C TRP A 6 -0.08 -17.57 9.75
N PRO A 7 -1.09 -17.37 8.87
CA PRO A 7 -1.28 -18.21 7.69
C PRO A 7 -0.06 -18.34 6.77
N GLU A 8 0.68 -17.26 6.57
CA GLU A 8 1.90 -17.25 5.77
C GLU A 8 3.03 -18.02 6.44
N ALA A 9 3.24 -17.83 7.75
CA ALA A 9 4.22 -18.59 8.54
C ALA A 9 3.94 -20.10 8.47
N CYS A 10 2.67 -20.50 8.60
CA CYS A 10 2.26 -21.89 8.41
C CYS A 10 2.57 -22.40 6.99
N THR A 11 2.45 -21.54 5.97
CA THR A 11 2.78 -21.89 4.57
C THR A 11 4.27 -22.14 4.41
N PHE A 12 5.14 -21.28 4.93
CA PHE A 12 6.59 -21.49 4.89
C PHE A 12 7.01 -22.75 5.66
N ALA A 13 6.39 -22.99 6.82
CA ALA A 13 6.64 -24.17 7.65
C ALA A 13 6.01 -25.47 7.07
N LEU A 14 5.13 -25.36 6.08
CA LEU A 14 4.25 -26.44 5.59
C LEU A 14 3.45 -27.12 6.71
N THR A 15 2.98 -26.35 7.68
CA THR A 15 2.11 -26.84 8.77
C THR A 15 0.65 -26.55 8.45
N TYR A 16 -0.26 -27.34 9.01
CA TYR A 16 -1.69 -27.12 8.83
C TYR A 16 -2.09 -25.75 9.36
N LYS A 17 -2.78 -24.97 8.52
CA LYS A 17 -3.25 -23.61 8.85
C LYS A 17 -4.41 -23.61 9.85
N SER A 18 -5.08 -24.75 10.01
CA SER A 18 -6.27 -24.87 10.85
C SER A 18 -5.91 -24.92 12.33
N THR A 19 -6.56 -24.08 13.13
CA THR A 19 -6.46 -24.12 14.59
C THR A 19 -7.05 -25.39 15.21
N LYS A 20 -7.81 -26.18 14.43
CA LYS A 20 -8.37 -27.47 14.84
C LYS A 20 -7.45 -28.67 14.57
N SER A 21 -6.28 -28.42 13.98
CA SER A 21 -5.27 -29.46 13.81
C SER A 21 -4.76 -29.95 15.17
N ASN A 22 -4.22 -31.17 15.23
CA ASN A 22 -3.76 -31.74 16.50
C ASN A 22 -2.61 -30.92 17.09
N TYR A 23 -1.73 -30.39 16.24
CA TYR A 23 -0.58 -29.59 16.63
C TYR A 23 -0.56 -28.25 15.86
N PRO A 24 -1.38 -27.28 16.28
CA PRO A 24 -1.67 -26.08 15.47
C PRO A 24 -0.57 -25.02 15.51
N CYS A 25 0.41 -25.10 16.42
CA CYS A 25 1.54 -24.19 16.44
C CYS A 25 2.59 -24.58 15.38
N HIS A 26 3.08 -23.59 14.63
CA HIS A 26 4.14 -23.82 13.63
C HIS A 26 5.56 -23.81 14.25
N PHE A 27 5.71 -23.33 15.49
CA PHE A 27 6.99 -23.35 16.22
C PHE A 27 7.25 -24.68 16.94
N CYS A 28 6.20 -25.35 17.43
CA CYS A 28 6.33 -26.46 18.38
C CYS A 28 5.20 -27.49 18.28
N PHE A 29 5.34 -28.61 18.98
CA PHE A 29 4.33 -29.65 19.15
C PHE A 29 3.46 -29.42 20.39
N VAL A 30 2.78 -28.28 20.46
CA VAL A 30 1.70 -28.08 21.45
C VAL A 30 0.40 -28.71 20.94
N SER A 31 -0.30 -29.45 21.79
CA SER A 31 -1.63 -29.99 21.45
C SER A 31 -2.66 -28.87 21.36
N LYS A 32 -3.70 -29.04 20.54
CA LYS A 32 -4.81 -28.06 20.47
C LYS A 32 -5.48 -27.82 21.83
N GLU A 33 -5.56 -28.84 22.67
CA GLU A 33 -6.13 -28.77 24.03
C GLU A 33 -5.30 -27.88 24.96
N ASP A 34 -4.00 -27.78 24.71
CA ASP A 34 -3.02 -27.07 25.54
C ASP A 34 -2.72 -25.64 25.05
N LEU A 35 -3.38 -25.18 23.98
CA LEU A 35 -3.17 -23.84 23.43
C LEU A 35 -3.42 -22.69 24.43
N SER A 36 -4.36 -22.90 25.36
CA SER A 36 -4.65 -21.96 26.44
C SER A 36 -3.95 -22.30 27.75
N ASN A 37 -3.13 -23.35 27.79
CA ASN A 37 -2.42 -23.77 28.99
C ASN A 37 -1.11 -23.00 29.14
N ILE A 38 -1.13 -21.96 29.97
CA ILE A 38 0.05 -21.12 30.23
C ILE A 38 1.03 -21.71 31.24
N ASN A 39 0.67 -22.84 31.88
CA ASN A 39 1.49 -23.49 32.90
C ASN A 39 2.38 -24.60 32.33
N LEU A 40 2.46 -24.72 31.00
CA LEU A 40 3.37 -25.67 30.35
C LEU A 40 4.81 -25.29 30.65
N ASN A 41 5.60 -26.26 31.05
CA ASN A 41 7.05 -26.10 31.20
C ASN A 41 7.73 -26.18 29.83
N SER A 42 8.88 -25.52 29.66
CA SER A 42 9.68 -25.57 28.43
C SER A 42 9.99 -26.99 27.96
N ASN A 43 10.17 -27.93 28.90
CA ASN A 43 10.47 -29.33 28.61
C ASN A 43 9.25 -30.11 28.07
N GLN A 44 8.04 -29.57 28.22
CA GLN A 44 6.81 -30.17 27.70
C GLN A 44 6.47 -29.69 26.28
N ILE A 45 7.16 -28.65 25.80
CA ILE A 45 6.94 -28.06 24.48
C ILE A 45 8.13 -28.42 23.58
N GLU A 46 8.02 -29.53 22.86
CA GLU A 46 9.05 -29.91 21.90
C GLU A 46 9.01 -28.96 20.69
N PRO A 47 10.13 -28.32 20.32
CA PRO A 47 10.19 -27.45 19.14
C PRO A 47 10.14 -28.27 17.84
N ARG A 48 9.51 -27.70 16.81
CA ARG A 48 9.62 -28.22 15.46
C ARG A 48 11.00 -27.88 14.91
N SER A 49 11.62 -28.83 14.21
CA SER A 49 12.93 -28.68 13.59
C SER A 49 12.94 -29.31 12.22
N HIS A 50 13.91 -28.93 11.38
CA HIS A 50 14.09 -29.60 10.09
C HIS A 50 14.33 -31.12 10.27
N ASN A 51 14.92 -31.56 11.39
CA ASN A 51 15.22 -32.96 11.65
C ASN A 51 13.96 -33.78 11.95
N ASN A 52 13.19 -33.39 12.97
CA ASN A 52 11.98 -34.14 13.35
C ASN A 52 10.92 -34.04 12.25
N MET A 53 10.72 -32.87 11.64
CA MET A 53 9.71 -32.68 10.60
C MET A 53 10.02 -33.46 9.32
N LYS A 54 11.29 -33.51 8.90
CA LYS A 54 11.73 -34.34 7.76
C LYS A 54 11.60 -35.83 8.06
N LEU A 55 11.81 -36.25 9.30
CA LEU A 55 11.62 -37.65 9.72
C LEU A 55 10.15 -38.07 9.63
N TYR A 56 9.23 -37.26 10.16
CA TYR A 56 7.78 -37.54 10.04
C TYR A 56 7.31 -37.59 8.58
N TYR A 57 7.83 -36.71 7.74
CA TYR A 57 7.55 -36.73 6.30
C TYR A 57 8.05 -38.03 5.65
N LYS A 58 9.32 -38.41 5.85
CA LYS A 58 9.89 -39.65 5.31
C LYS A 58 9.15 -40.91 5.76
N ASN A 59 8.66 -40.91 7.00
CA ASN A 59 7.92 -42.03 7.57
C ASN A 59 6.42 -42.02 7.21
N ASN A 60 5.95 -41.11 6.34
CA ASN A 60 4.53 -40.94 6.00
C ASN A 60 3.60 -40.73 7.21
N THR A 61 4.13 -40.16 8.30
CA THR A 61 3.40 -39.91 9.56
C THR A 61 3.13 -38.41 9.78
N GLY A 62 3.34 -37.59 8.75
CA GLY A 62 3.17 -36.14 8.83
C GLY A 62 1.78 -35.68 9.31
N LYS A 63 0.72 -36.39 8.94
CA LYS A 63 -0.65 -36.09 9.40
C LYS A 63 -0.76 -36.08 10.94
N ASN A 64 -0.01 -36.95 11.62
CA ASN A 64 -0.03 -37.05 13.08
C ASN A 64 0.50 -35.78 13.74
N VAL A 65 1.43 -35.10 13.08
CA VAL A 65 2.08 -33.88 13.57
C VAL A 65 1.66 -32.63 12.81
N SER A 66 0.55 -32.69 12.07
CA SER A 66 -0.05 -31.54 11.37
C SER A 66 0.88 -30.86 10.36
N ILE A 67 1.63 -31.66 9.59
CA ILE A 67 2.42 -31.18 8.44
C ILE A 67 1.78 -31.61 7.12
N GLU A 68 1.87 -30.74 6.11
CA GLU A 68 1.45 -31.02 4.75
C GLU A 68 2.27 -32.15 4.12
N ASN A 69 1.64 -32.93 3.24
CA ASN A 69 2.30 -34.05 2.55
C ASN A 69 3.11 -33.57 1.33
N VAL A 70 3.98 -32.60 1.56
CA VAL A 70 4.86 -32.00 0.55
C VAL A 70 6.24 -31.81 1.19
N GLN A 71 7.29 -32.17 0.46
CA GLN A 71 8.66 -31.96 0.94
C GLN A 71 8.93 -30.46 1.10
N ASN A 72 9.28 -30.03 2.31
CA ASN A 72 9.64 -28.63 2.53
C ASN A 72 11.00 -28.31 1.90
N PHE A 73 11.03 -27.28 1.05
CA PHE A 73 12.26 -26.79 0.41
C PHE A 73 13.33 -26.40 1.44
N PHE A 74 12.96 -25.77 2.55
CA PHE A 74 13.91 -25.26 3.52
C PHE A 74 14.68 -26.37 4.25
N TRP A 75 14.24 -27.64 4.20
CA TRP A 75 14.97 -28.76 4.81
C TRP A 75 16.27 -29.14 4.10
N SER A 76 16.52 -28.62 2.90
CA SER A 76 17.81 -28.77 2.21
C SER A 76 18.75 -27.58 2.42
N VAL A 77 18.26 -26.48 3.00
CA VAL A 77 19.07 -25.28 3.21
C VAL A 77 19.85 -25.44 4.52
N LEU A 78 21.18 -25.42 4.42
CA LEU A 78 22.06 -25.55 5.58
C LEU A 78 21.86 -24.37 6.55
N ASN A 79 21.97 -24.64 7.84
CA ASN A 79 21.89 -23.64 8.93
C ASN A 79 20.58 -22.85 9.02
N ILE A 80 19.49 -23.31 8.40
CA ILE A 80 18.17 -22.71 8.54
C ILE A 80 17.21 -23.71 9.20
N ASN A 81 16.70 -23.34 10.38
CA ASN A 81 15.51 -23.98 10.92
C ASN A 81 14.27 -23.13 10.59
N ILE A 82 13.52 -23.52 9.57
CA ILE A 82 12.34 -22.76 9.11
C ILE A 82 11.31 -22.51 10.23
N TYR A 83 11.21 -23.43 11.18
CA TYR A 83 10.27 -23.36 12.30
C TYR A 83 10.70 -22.40 13.42
N ALA A 84 11.99 -22.05 13.49
CA ALA A 84 12.52 -21.02 14.38
C ALA A 84 12.78 -19.69 13.64
N ALA A 85 12.84 -19.72 12.30
CA ALA A 85 13.13 -18.55 11.49
C ALA A 85 11.96 -17.56 11.43
N THR A 86 10.72 -17.98 11.67
CA THR A 86 9.55 -17.11 11.73
C THR A 86 9.48 -16.38 13.08
N VAL A 87 8.77 -15.26 13.13
CA VAL A 87 8.63 -14.45 14.36
C VAL A 87 7.17 -14.06 14.60
N PRO A 88 6.71 -13.94 15.87
CA PRO A 88 5.36 -13.47 16.14
C PRO A 88 5.22 -11.99 15.77
N ASP A 89 4.53 -11.70 14.67
CA ASP A 89 4.25 -10.33 14.25
C ASP A 89 3.30 -9.61 15.22
N ARG A 90 3.78 -8.57 15.89
CA ARG A 90 3.04 -7.77 16.88
C ARG A 90 1.72 -7.23 16.35
N MET A 91 1.67 -6.77 15.10
CA MET A 91 0.44 -6.18 14.55
C MET A 91 -0.67 -7.24 14.45
N HIS A 92 -0.38 -8.41 13.88
CA HIS A 92 -1.35 -9.48 13.73
C HIS A 92 -1.59 -10.28 15.02
N HIS A 93 -0.61 -10.38 15.92
CA HIS A 93 -0.75 -11.09 17.19
C HIS A 93 -1.46 -10.22 18.23
N LEU A 94 -1.06 -8.97 18.42
CA LEU A 94 -1.63 -8.10 19.45
C LEU A 94 -2.78 -7.25 18.92
N ASP A 95 -2.48 -6.32 18.01
CA ASP A 95 -3.42 -5.27 17.60
C ASP A 95 -4.69 -5.86 16.95
N LEU A 96 -4.50 -6.74 15.96
CA LEU A 96 -5.55 -7.42 15.20
C LEU A 96 -5.84 -8.85 15.70
N GLY A 97 -5.34 -9.20 16.90
CA GLY A 97 -5.44 -10.54 17.44
C GLY A 97 -5.95 -10.53 18.88
N LEU A 98 -5.04 -10.64 19.83
CA LEU A 98 -5.35 -10.81 21.26
C LEU A 98 -6.18 -9.65 21.82
N PHE A 99 -5.91 -8.40 21.42
CA PHE A 99 -6.70 -7.26 21.88
C PHE A 99 -8.13 -7.29 21.33
N GLN A 100 -8.29 -7.62 20.06
CA GLN A 100 -9.60 -7.79 19.45
C GLN A 100 -10.42 -8.87 20.20
N HIS A 101 -9.77 -9.99 20.55
CA HIS A 101 -10.40 -11.02 21.37
C HIS A 101 -10.79 -10.50 22.75
N GLN A 102 -9.88 -9.84 23.48
CA GLN A 102 -10.17 -9.23 24.79
C GLN A 102 -11.36 -8.27 24.73
N LEU A 103 -11.37 -7.40 23.73
CA LEU A 103 -12.46 -6.43 23.53
C LEU A 103 -13.79 -7.13 23.26
N ASN A 104 -13.80 -8.14 22.39
CA ASN A 104 -15.02 -8.88 22.06
C ASN A 104 -15.54 -9.70 23.24
N PHE A 105 -14.66 -10.39 23.98
CA PHE A 105 -15.07 -11.13 25.16
C PHE A 105 -15.52 -10.23 26.30
N THR A 106 -14.93 -9.04 26.45
CA THR A 106 -15.42 -8.00 27.37
C THR A 106 -16.87 -7.61 27.04
N LYS A 107 -17.19 -7.38 25.76
CA LYS A 107 -18.56 -7.09 25.33
C LYS A 107 -19.52 -8.24 25.65
N ILE A 108 -19.12 -9.48 25.36
CA ILE A 108 -19.94 -10.67 25.62
C ILE A 108 -20.22 -10.81 27.12
N LEU A 109 -19.18 -10.68 27.95
CA LEU A 109 -19.25 -10.76 29.41
C LEU A 109 -20.19 -9.68 29.97
N ILE A 110 -19.98 -8.41 29.58
CA ILE A 110 -20.80 -7.29 30.07
C ILE A 110 -22.24 -7.44 29.62
N ASN A 111 -22.48 -7.81 28.36
CA ASN A 111 -23.84 -8.01 27.85
C ASN A 111 -24.55 -9.17 28.57
N LYS A 112 -23.83 -10.27 28.90
CA LYS A 112 -24.38 -11.43 29.60
C LYS A 112 -24.75 -11.10 31.05
N GLN A 113 -23.89 -10.37 31.77
CA GLN A 113 -24.07 -10.14 33.21
C GLN A 113 -24.86 -8.86 33.54
N CYS A 114 -24.68 -7.78 32.76
CA CYS A 114 -25.28 -6.46 33.02
C CYS A 114 -26.38 -6.08 32.01
N GLY A 115 -26.45 -6.78 30.88
CA GLY A 115 -27.39 -6.48 29.80
C GLY A 115 -26.91 -5.39 28.84
N LYS A 116 -27.73 -5.17 27.79
CA LYS A 116 -27.40 -4.28 26.67
C LYS A 116 -27.23 -2.81 27.06
N SER A 117 -27.94 -2.34 28.10
CA SER A 117 -27.84 -0.95 28.58
C SER A 117 -26.41 -0.55 28.97
N PHE A 118 -25.61 -1.49 29.50
CA PHE A 118 -24.22 -1.22 29.85
C PHE A 118 -23.29 -1.23 28.63
N ILE A 119 -23.62 -1.97 27.57
CA ILE A 119 -22.95 -1.86 26.27
C ILE A 119 -23.21 -0.47 25.67
N ASP A 120 -24.44 0.04 25.77
CA ASP A 120 -24.77 1.40 25.34
C ASP A 120 -24.04 2.46 26.20
N LYS A 121 -23.90 2.21 27.51
CA LYS A 121 -23.08 3.04 28.41
C LYS A 121 -21.60 3.09 27.99
N MET A 122 -21.01 1.97 27.58
CA MET A 122 -19.64 1.96 27.02
C MET A 122 -19.53 2.78 25.74
N ASN A 123 -20.49 2.64 24.82
CA ASN A 123 -20.54 3.44 23.60
C ASN A 123 -20.61 4.94 23.91
N ASN A 124 -21.45 5.32 24.89
CA ASN A 124 -21.60 6.71 25.30
C ASN A 124 -20.31 7.25 25.94
N ARG A 125 -19.65 6.50 26.82
CA ARG A 125 -18.35 6.91 27.40
C ARG A 125 -17.29 7.16 26.33
N VAL A 126 -17.25 6.35 25.27
CA VAL A 126 -16.31 6.57 24.16
C VAL A 126 -16.58 7.87 23.41
N LYS A 127 -17.84 8.27 23.24
CA LYS A 127 -18.21 9.54 22.60
C LYS A 127 -17.79 10.76 23.44
N LEU A 128 -17.68 10.59 24.76
CA LEU A 128 -17.27 11.65 25.69
C LEU A 128 -15.75 11.87 25.73
N ILE A 129 -14.95 10.97 25.14
CA ILE A 129 -13.50 11.15 25.07
C ILE A 129 -13.17 12.41 24.26
N PRO A 130 -12.47 13.39 24.84
CA PRO A 130 -12.08 14.61 24.13
C PRO A 130 -11.23 14.30 22.90
N ARG A 131 -11.39 15.12 21.86
CA ARG A 131 -10.51 15.03 20.68
C ARG A 131 -9.09 15.36 21.08
N TYR A 132 -8.15 14.51 20.66
CA TYR A 132 -6.73 14.69 20.88
C TYR A 132 -5.96 14.33 19.61
N LYS A 133 -4.81 14.98 19.40
CA LYS A 133 -3.95 14.72 18.25
C LYS A 133 -3.50 13.24 18.27
N ASP A 134 -3.56 12.57 17.12
CA ASP A 134 -3.18 11.15 16.98
C ASP A 134 -4.03 10.13 17.77
N LEU A 135 -5.21 10.55 18.23
CA LEU A 135 -6.24 9.67 18.78
C LEU A 135 -7.45 9.64 17.83
N LYS A 136 -7.81 8.45 17.34
CA LYS A 136 -9.00 8.30 16.49
C LYS A 136 -10.27 8.57 17.29
N SER A 137 -11.15 9.40 16.73
CA SER A 137 -12.47 9.67 17.29
C SER A 137 -13.47 8.59 16.89
N PHE A 138 -14.36 8.21 17.81
CA PHE A 138 -15.43 7.24 17.57
C PHE A 138 -16.80 7.88 17.83
N PRO A 139 -17.25 8.84 16.99
CA PRO A 139 -18.49 9.60 17.23
C PRO A 139 -19.74 8.71 17.24
N ASN A 140 -19.72 7.61 16.49
CA ASN A 140 -20.82 6.64 16.45
C ASN A 140 -20.65 5.53 17.51
N GLY A 141 -19.63 5.60 18.36
CA GLY A 141 -19.14 4.47 19.14
C GLY A 141 -18.31 3.51 18.29
N PHE A 142 -17.81 2.43 18.92
CA PHE A 142 -16.96 1.43 18.25
C PHE A 142 -17.58 0.02 18.26
N LEU A 143 -18.71 -0.15 18.97
CA LEU A 143 -19.27 -1.47 19.24
C LEU A 143 -19.97 -2.11 18.03
N HIS A 144 -20.39 -1.30 17.04
CA HIS A 144 -21.05 -1.75 15.81
C HIS A 144 -20.09 -1.93 14.63
N LEU A 145 -18.81 -1.56 14.79
CA LEU A 145 -17.82 -1.67 13.71
C LEU A 145 -17.37 -3.13 13.59
N ALA A 146 -17.78 -3.77 12.49
CA ALA A 146 -17.48 -5.19 12.23
C ALA A 146 -15.97 -5.45 12.04
N LEU A 147 -15.24 -4.45 11.53
CA LEU A 147 -13.81 -4.52 11.27
C LEU A 147 -13.18 -3.17 11.63
N LEU A 148 -12.26 -3.20 12.57
CA LEU A 148 -11.42 -2.06 12.94
C LEU A 148 -10.01 -2.27 12.38
N THR A 149 -9.39 -1.18 11.96
CA THR A 149 -7.99 -1.13 11.56
C THR A 149 -7.06 -1.24 12.78
N ALA A 150 -5.80 -1.61 12.57
CA ALA A 150 -4.80 -1.67 13.65
C ALA A 150 -4.64 -0.31 14.36
N SER A 151 -4.70 0.81 13.60
CA SER A 151 -4.65 2.17 14.16
C SER A 151 -5.83 2.49 15.08
N GLU A 152 -7.03 2.02 14.73
CA GLU A 152 -8.23 2.20 15.57
C GLU A 152 -8.13 1.35 16.83
N TYR A 153 -7.68 0.09 16.75
CA TYR A 153 -7.45 -0.73 17.94
C TYR A 153 -6.41 -0.11 18.88
N ARG A 154 -5.31 0.43 18.36
CA ARG A 154 -4.32 1.16 19.16
C ARG A 154 -4.92 2.39 19.85
N SER A 155 -5.84 3.09 19.18
CA SER A 155 -6.58 4.21 19.79
C SER A 155 -7.50 3.71 20.91
N LEU A 156 -8.18 2.57 20.71
CA LEU A 156 -9.00 1.94 21.74
C LEU A 156 -8.15 1.48 22.94
N MET A 157 -7.00 0.84 22.76
CA MET A 157 -6.11 0.43 23.86
C MET A 157 -5.80 1.58 24.83
N LYS A 158 -5.56 2.78 24.30
CA LYS A 158 -5.27 3.99 25.08
C LYS A 158 -6.45 4.43 25.95
N ILE A 159 -7.68 4.25 25.47
CA ILE A 159 -8.88 4.80 26.13
C ILE A 159 -9.70 3.78 26.88
N MET A 160 -9.58 2.48 26.55
CA MET A 160 -10.48 1.42 27.04
C MET A 160 -10.54 1.34 28.56
N ILE A 161 -9.44 1.64 29.26
CA ILE A 161 -9.42 1.70 30.72
C ILE A 161 -10.48 2.68 31.26
N PHE A 162 -10.54 3.91 30.74
CA PHE A 162 -11.51 4.92 31.15
C PHE A 162 -12.95 4.56 30.77
N ILE A 163 -13.11 3.69 29.76
CA ILE A 163 -14.42 3.23 29.32
C ILE A 163 -14.99 2.18 30.27
N VAL A 164 -14.15 1.22 30.68
CA VAL A 164 -14.58 0.09 31.51
C VAL A 164 -14.50 0.37 33.01
N ASP A 165 -13.74 1.39 33.42
CA ASP A 165 -13.57 1.74 34.82
C ASP A 165 -14.89 2.18 35.46
N GLU A 166 -15.19 1.64 36.64
CA GLU A 166 -16.44 1.82 37.37
C GLU A 166 -17.68 1.74 36.45
N LEU A 167 -17.71 0.77 35.53
CA LEU A 167 -18.81 0.65 34.58
C LEU A 167 -20.10 0.18 35.24
N TYR A 168 -19.98 -0.75 36.19
CA TYR A 168 -21.07 -1.37 36.93
C TYR A 168 -20.63 -1.73 38.36
N GLU A 169 -21.59 -1.80 39.28
CA GLU A 169 -21.38 -2.18 40.68
C GLU A 169 -21.39 -3.71 40.87
N ASP A 170 -20.79 -4.16 41.97
CA ASP A 170 -20.79 -5.57 42.35
C ASP A 170 -22.21 -6.00 42.75
N SER A 171 -22.78 -6.98 42.05
CA SER A 171 -24.10 -7.52 42.39
C SER A 171 -24.06 -8.47 43.61
N GLY A 172 -22.87 -8.92 44.03
CA GLY A 172 -22.71 -9.93 45.08
C GLY A 172 -23.16 -11.34 44.69
N SER A 173 -23.65 -11.56 43.46
CA SER A 173 -24.09 -12.89 43.02
C SER A 173 -22.90 -13.82 42.77
N PRO A 174 -23.03 -15.13 43.06
CA PRO A 174 -22.01 -16.12 42.71
C PRO A 174 -21.64 -16.03 41.22
N ASN A 175 -20.34 -16.12 40.90
CA ASN A 175 -19.79 -16.00 39.54
C ASN A 175 -19.94 -14.62 38.88
N PHE A 176 -20.32 -13.57 39.61
CA PHE A 176 -20.28 -12.20 39.09
C PHE A 176 -18.84 -11.69 39.01
N ILE A 177 -18.46 -11.19 37.83
CA ILE A 177 -17.13 -10.63 37.64
C ILE A 177 -17.14 -9.17 38.07
N LYS A 178 -16.46 -8.88 39.18
CA LYS A 178 -16.30 -7.51 39.67
C LYS A 178 -15.66 -6.61 38.61
N ASN A 179 -16.15 -5.38 38.49
CA ASN A 179 -15.68 -4.44 37.47
C ASN A 179 -14.17 -4.16 37.56
N ASN A 180 -13.60 -4.10 38.77
CA ASN A 180 -12.17 -3.90 38.97
C ASN A 180 -11.31 -4.96 38.27
N LYS A 181 -11.76 -6.20 38.13
CA LYS A 181 -11.08 -7.26 37.37
C LYS A 181 -11.06 -6.97 35.87
N ILE A 182 -12.14 -6.39 35.34
CA ILE A 182 -12.18 -5.92 33.95
C ILE A 182 -11.18 -4.77 33.77
N THR A 183 -11.19 -3.76 34.64
CA THR A 183 -10.20 -2.68 34.58
C THR A 183 -8.76 -3.22 34.69
N GLU A 184 -8.52 -4.18 35.59
CA GLU A 184 -7.22 -4.82 35.81
C GLU A 184 -6.70 -5.53 34.55
N VAL A 185 -7.53 -6.25 33.79
CA VAL A 185 -7.05 -6.93 32.57
C VAL A 185 -6.64 -5.95 31.47
N TYR A 186 -7.30 -4.78 31.37
CA TYR A 186 -6.88 -3.72 30.45
C TYR A 186 -5.60 -3.00 30.93
N LEU A 187 -5.44 -2.81 32.24
CA LEU A 187 -4.20 -2.29 32.82
C LEU A 187 -3.01 -3.21 32.54
N LYS A 188 -3.16 -4.52 32.81
CA LYS A 188 -2.12 -5.52 32.53
C LYS A 188 -1.82 -5.61 31.04
N TRP A 189 -2.85 -5.53 30.18
CA TRP A 189 -2.67 -5.42 28.73
C TRP A 189 -1.80 -4.22 28.37
N ASN A 190 -2.13 -3.03 28.88
CA ASN A 190 -1.39 -1.81 28.57
C ASN A 190 0.07 -1.88 29.03
N LYS A 191 0.35 -2.42 30.22
CA LYS A 191 1.71 -2.67 30.72
C LYS A 191 2.49 -3.59 29.76
N MET A 192 1.93 -4.76 29.45
CA MET A 192 2.53 -5.71 28.52
C MET A 192 2.76 -5.08 27.13
N TYR A 193 1.76 -4.37 26.62
CA TYR A 193 1.82 -3.75 25.30
C TYR A 193 2.91 -2.69 25.21
N LEU A 194 3.06 -1.85 26.24
CA LEU A 194 4.14 -0.86 26.32
C LEU A 194 5.52 -1.53 26.36
N LEU A 195 5.68 -2.57 27.17
CA LEU A 195 6.93 -3.34 27.24
C LEU A 195 7.26 -4.01 25.90
N SER A 196 6.26 -4.46 25.15
CA SER A 196 6.43 -5.06 23.80
C SER A 196 6.88 -4.06 22.71
N ARG A 197 6.87 -2.76 23.02
CA ARG A 197 7.22 -1.69 22.07
C ARG A 197 8.57 -1.05 22.34
N LYS A 198 9.35 -1.56 23.30
CA LYS A 198 10.72 -1.09 23.52
C LYS A 198 11.55 -1.22 22.25
N GLU A 199 12.37 -0.22 21.99
CA GLU A 199 13.28 -0.20 20.83
C GLU A 199 14.49 -1.10 21.03
N ASN A 200 14.89 -1.30 22.28
CA ASN A 200 16.00 -2.16 22.68
C ASN A 200 15.60 -2.96 23.92
N TYR A 201 16.15 -4.17 24.05
CA TYR A 201 15.90 -5.07 25.17
C TYR A 201 17.21 -5.47 25.84
N GLU A 202 17.25 -5.33 27.15
CA GLU A 202 18.17 -6.07 28.01
C GLU A 202 17.51 -7.37 28.48
N GLU A 203 18.27 -8.34 29.01
CA GLU A 203 17.68 -9.60 29.49
C GLU A 203 16.70 -9.37 30.67
N SER A 204 16.95 -8.33 31.47
CA SER A 204 16.03 -7.84 32.51
C SER A 204 14.68 -7.38 31.93
N ASP A 205 14.70 -6.72 30.76
CA ASP A 205 13.49 -6.30 30.04
C ASP A 205 12.72 -7.48 29.48
N VAL A 206 13.44 -8.48 28.94
CA VAL A 206 12.81 -9.72 28.44
C VAL A 206 12.14 -10.47 29.59
N THR A 207 12.78 -10.52 30.76
CA THR A 207 12.22 -11.11 31.97
C THR A 207 10.96 -10.37 32.42
N LEU A 208 11.03 -9.03 32.53
CA LEU A 208 9.89 -8.19 32.90
C LEU A 208 8.72 -8.31 31.90
N LEU A 209 9.03 -8.40 30.60
CA LEU A 209 8.02 -8.63 29.58
C LEU A 209 7.35 -10.00 29.75
N GLN A 210 8.12 -11.07 29.98
CA GLN A 210 7.57 -12.42 30.21
C GLN A 210 6.65 -12.45 31.44
N GLU A 211 7.07 -11.84 32.55
CA GLU A 211 6.25 -11.70 33.75
C GLU A 211 4.93 -10.96 33.45
N SER A 212 5.02 -9.83 32.74
CA SER A 212 3.83 -9.07 32.36
C SER A 212 2.90 -9.83 31.42
N ILE A 213 3.44 -10.66 30.51
CA ILE A 213 2.65 -11.54 29.64
C ILE A 213 1.93 -12.60 30.48
N ASN A 214 2.63 -13.25 31.40
CA ASN A 214 2.07 -14.30 32.25
C ASN A 214 0.96 -13.77 33.15
N GLU A 215 1.16 -12.62 33.79
CA GLU A 215 0.15 -11.96 34.62
C GLU A 215 -1.10 -11.59 33.82
N TRP A 216 -0.93 -11.00 32.63
CA TRP A 216 -2.03 -10.66 31.75
C TRP A 216 -2.77 -11.92 31.27
N ALA A 217 -2.04 -12.91 30.77
CA ALA A 217 -2.61 -14.13 30.20
C ALA A 217 -3.40 -14.92 31.25
N LYS A 218 -2.89 -15.00 32.49
CA LYS A 218 -3.60 -15.65 33.61
C LYS A 218 -4.97 -15.01 33.84
N LEU A 219 -5.02 -13.68 33.98
CA LEU A 219 -6.27 -12.96 34.21
C LEU A 219 -7.18 -13.00 32.97
N PHE A 220 -6.61 -12.89 31.76
CA PHE A 220 -7.36 -13.00 30.50
C PHE A 220 -8.06 -14.36 30.37
N ILE A 221 -7.37 -15.46 30.71
CA ILE A 221 -7.95 -16.80 30.69
C ILE A 221 -9.02 -16.95 31.77
N GLU A 222 -8.72 -16.54 33.00
CA GLU A 222 -9.66 -16.55 34.13
C GLU A 222 -10.99 -15.87 33.79
N LEU A 223 -10.93 -14.70 33.15
CA LEU A 223 -12.12 -13.90 32.84
C LEU A 223 -12.89 -14.38 31.60
N PHE A 224 -12.20 -14.87 30.57
CA PHE A 224 -12.81 -14.99 29.24
C PHE A 224 -12.92 -16.43 28.72
N LYS A 225 -12.38 -17.44 29.42
CA LYS A 225 -12.43 -18.84 28.95
C LYS A 225 -13.86 -19.30 28.67
N GLU A 226 -14.78 -19.05 29.59
CA GLU A 226 -16.20 -19.44 29.46
C GLU A 226 -16.98 -18.66 28.40
N HIS A 227 -16.47 -17.50 27.97
CA HIS A 227 -17.09 -16.66 26.95
C HIS A 227 -16.56 -16.98 25.54
N SER A 228 -15.60 -17.87 25.43
CA SER A 228 -15.01 -18.32 24.18
C SER A 228 -15.54 -19.69 23.79
N LYS A 229 -16.12 -19.81 22.60
CA LYS A 229 -16.57 -21.11 22.05
C LYS A 229 -15.44 -22.12 21.89
N SER A 230 -14.20 -21.66 21.75
CA SER A 230 -13.01 -22.49 21.63
C SER A 230 -12.21 -22.55 22.94
N GLU A 231 -12.76 -22.10 24.07
CA GLU A 231 -12.05 -22.02 25.35
C GLU A 231 -10.70 -21.30 25.28
N LEU A 232 -10.58 -20.30 24.40
CA LEU A 232 -9.35 -19.55 24.12
C LEU A 232 -8.20 -20.39 23.50
N GLN A 233 -8.51 -21.56 22.96
CA GLN A 233 -7.57 -22.41 22.20
C GLN A 233 -7.28 -21.83 20.81
N PHE A 234 -6.64 -20.66 20.76
CA PHE A 234 -6.15 -20.08 19.52
C PHE A 234 -4.61 -19.94 19.54
N PRO A 235 -3.91 -20.27 18.43
CA PRO A 235 -2.45 -20.33 18.42
C PRO A 235 -1.74 -19.01 18.74
N LYS A 236 -2.37 -17.86 18.47
CA LYS A 236 -1.80 -16.55 18.78
C LYS A 236 -1.54 -16.36 20.27
N LEU A 237 -2.37 -16.93 21.16
CA LEU A 237 -2.15 -16.85 22.62
C LEU A 237 -0.90 -17.64 23.00
N HIS A 238 -0.86 -18.91 22.61
CA HIS A 238 0.29 -19.78 22.85
C HIS A 238 1.58 -19.18 22.31
N SER A 239 1.56 -18.73 21.04
CA SER A 239 2.74 -18.16 20.40
C SER A 239 3.24 -16.90 21.11
N TRP A 240 2.33 -16.04 21.55
CA TRP A 240 2.73 -14.85 22.30
C TRP A 240 3.28 -15.20 23.69
N VAL A 241 2.70 -16.18 24.38
CA VAL A 241 3.15 -16.57 25.73
C VAL A 241 4.51 -17.26 25.70
N PHE A 242 4.74 -18.15 24.74
CA PHE A 242 5.89 -19.06 24.76
C PHE A 242 7.01 -18.72 23.77
N HIS A 243 6.74 -17.94 22.71
CA HIS A 243 7.73 -17.76 21.64
C HIS A 243 8.22 -16.32 21.47
N ILE A 244 7.51 -15.31 21.98
CA ILE A 244 7.94 -13.92 21.76
C ILE A 244 9.29 -13.62 22.41
N CYS A 245 9.51 -14.03 23.67
CA CYS A 245 10.75 -13.74 24.38
C CYS A 245 11.95 -14.48 23.78
N SER A 246 11.77 -15.71 23.27
CA SER A 246 12.82 -16.38 22.48
C SER A 246 13.10 -15.65 21.18
N SER A 247 12.07 -15.17 20.46
CA SER A 247 12.25 -14.38 19.25
C SER A 247 12.98 -13.06 19.52
N ILE A 248 12.76 -12.42 20.68
CA ILE A 248 13.49 -11.21 21.06
C ILE A 248 14.98 -11.51 21.26
N ARG A 249 15.30 -12.60 21.97
CA ARG A 249 16.69 -12.99 22.20
C ARG A 249 17.43 -13.33 20.91
N GLU A 250 16.74 -13.92 19.94
CA GLU A 250 17.35 -14.36 18.68
C GLU A 250 17.40 -13.26 17.61
N PHE A 251 16.35 -12.43 17.50
CA PHE A 251 16.18 -11.48 16.40
C PHE A 251 16.12 -10.01 16.84
N GLY A 252 16.20 -9.73 18.14
CA GLY A 252 16.18 -8.39 18.70
C GLY A 252 14.77 -7.83 18.91
N ALA A 253 14.64 -6.50 18.89
CA ALA A 253 13.40 -5.84 19.27
C ALA A 253 12.23 -6.12 18.32
N ILE A 254 11.04 -6.28 18.89
CA ILE A 254 9.79 -6.62 18.17
C ILE A 254 9.47 -5.63 17.05
N ASN A 255 9.75 -4.35 17.28
CA ASN A 255 9.51 -3.30 16.29
C ASN A 255 10.31 -3.50 14.99
N GLY A 256 11.44 -4.24 15.04
CA GLY A 256 12.28 -4.53 13.88
C GLY A 256 11.69 -5.57 12.92
N TYR A 257 10.66 -6.31 13.33
CA TYR A 257 10.10 -7.40 12.53
C TYR A 257 8.56 -7.43 12.48
N THR A 258 7.94 -6.25 12.43
CA THR A 258 6.49 -6.14 12.20
C THR A 258 6.15 -6.10 10.71
N THR A 259 4.98 -6.62 10.33
CA THR A 259 4.52 -6.62 8.92
C THR A 259 3.92 -5.28 8.46
N GLU A 260 3.79 -4.28 9.35
CA GLU A 260 3.03 -3.05 9.11
C GLU A 260 3.54 -2.24 7.90
N THR A 261 4.86 -2.08 7.79
CA THR A 261 5.49 -1.40 6.65
C THR A 261 5.21 -2.15 5.34
N TYR A 262 5.36 -3.46 5.36
CA TYR A 262 5.15 -4.31 4.18
C TYR A 262 3.68 -4.33 3.73
N GLU A 263 2.72 -4.41 4.65
CA GLU A 263 1.29 -4.31 4.34
C GLU A 263 0.92 -2.94 3.76
N SER A 264 1.51 -1.86 4.28
CA SER A 264 1.32 -0.51 3.75
C SER A 264 1.85 -0.39 2.33
N LEU A 265 3.09 -0.85 2.09
CA LEU A 265 3.67 -0.88 0.75
C LEU A 265 2.87 -1.78 -0.20
N HIS A 266 2.47 -2.97 0.25
CA HIS A 266 1.67 -3.91 -0.55
C HIS A 266 0.32 -3.30 -0.94
N LYS A 267 -0.31 -2.52 -0.06
CA LYS A 267 -1.53 -1.78 -0.39
C LYS A 267 -1.29 -0.78 -1.52
N ASP A 268 -0.19 -0.03 -1.47
CA ASP A 268 0.06 1.08 -2.38
C ASP A 268 0.69 0.67 -3.71
N TYR A 269 1.58 -0.32 -3.68
CA TYR A 269 2.33 -0.79 -4.86
C TYR A 269 1.72 -2.02 -5.51
N VAL A 270 0.86 -2.78 -4.81
CA VAL A 270 0.23 -3.97 -5.41
C VAL A 270 -1.28 -3.84 -5.44
N LYS A 271 -1.97 -3.76 -4.29
CA LYS A 271 -3.44 -3.80 -4.25
C LYS A 271 -4.09 -2.64 -5.02
N LYS A 272 -3.59 -1.42 -4.88
CA LYS A 272 -4.10 -0.24 -5.61
C LYS A 272 -3.84 -0.34 -7.12
N PRO A 273 -2.59 -0.52 -7.61
CA PRO A 273 -2.31 -0.71 -9.04
C PRO A 273 -3.05 -1.91 -9.62
N TYR A 274 -3.11 -3.04 -8.91
CA TYR A 274 -3.85 -4.21 -9.33
C TYR A 274 -5.31 -3.88 -9.65
N LYS A 275 -6.00 -3.09 -8.81
CA LYS A 275 -7.39 -2.66 -9.06
C LYS A 275 -7.56 -1.86 -10.35
N LEU A 276 -6.52 -1.16 -10.80
CA LEU A 276 -6.52 -0.36 -12.02
C LEU A 276 -6.19 -1.17 -13.29
N THR A 277 -5.79 -2.45 -13.16
CA THR A 277 -5.49 -3.29 -14.33
C THR A 277 -6.73 -3.95 -14.92
N ASN A 278 -6.66 -4.29 -16.21
CA ASN A 278 -7.69 -5.10 -16.88
C ASN A 278 -7.60 -6.62 -16.58
N LYS A 279 -6.76 -7.01 -15.61
CA LYS A 279 -6.51 -8.40 -15.18
C LYS A 279 -5.83 -9.33 -16.19
N LYS A 280 -5.34 -8.84 -17.33
CA LYS A 280 -4.47 -9.57 -18.27
C LYS A 280 -3.03 -9.11 -18.12
N GLU A 281 -2.02 -9.98 -18.23
CA GLU A 281 -0.60 -9.58 -18.11
C GLU A 281 -0.33 -8.64 -16.91
N ILE A 282 -0.86 -9.02 -15.74
CA ILE A 282 -1.08 -8.14 -14.58
C ILE A 282 0.21 -7.46 -14.13
N GLU A 283 1.30 -8.21 -14.09
CA GLU A 283 2.61 -7.73 -13.63
C GLU A 283 3.11 -6.56 -14.46
N LYS A 284 3.03 -6.65 -15.80
CA LYS A 284 3.46 -5.57 -16.71
C LYS A 284 2.66 -4.30 -16.49
N GLN A 285 1.35 -4.42 -16.26
CA GLN A 285 0.48 -3.27 -16.01
C GLN A 285 0.76 -2.62 -14.66
N ILE A 286 0.92 -3.41 -13.59
CA ILE A 286 1.29 -2.90 -12.27
C ILE A 286 2.61 -2.13 -12.35
N MET A 287 3.63 -2.70 -13.01
CA MET A 287 4.92 -2.02 -13.19
C MET A 287 4.79 -0.71 -13.98
N LYS A 288 3.97 -0.68 -15.03
CA LYS A 288 3.70 0.54 -15.81
C LYS A 288 3.06 1.63 -14.95
N ILE A 289 2.06 1.29 -14.15
CA ILE A 289 1.34 2.22 -13.26
C ILE A 289 2.29 2.78 -12.19
N ILE A 290 3.06 1.92 -11.52
CA ILE A 290 4.02 2.36 -10.49
C ILE A 290 5.06 3.31 -11.10
N ARG A 291 5.58 2.98 -12.29
CA ARG A 291 6.54 3.81 -13.00
C ARG A 291 5.98 5.19 -13.33
N ARG A 292 4.73 5.27 -13.82
CA ARG A 292 4.04 6.55 -14.09
C ARG A 292 3.92 7.40 -12.82
N LYS A 293 3.49 6.79 -11.70
CA LYS A 293 3.38 7.48 -10.40
C LYS A 293 4.71 8.01 -9.88
N ALA A 294 5.77 7.21 -9.99
CA ALA A 294 7.12 7.62 -9.61
C ALA A 294 7.57 8.86 -10.40
N ILE A 295 7.34 8.87 -11.73
CA ILE A 295 7.66 10.01 -12.61
C ILE A 295 6.89 11.27 -12.16
N ILE A 296 5.58 11.17 -11.90
CA ILE A 296 4.77 12.30 -11.42
C ILE A 296 5.32 12.87 -10.10
N THR A 297 5.67 11.98 -9.17
CA THR A 297 6.14 12.38 -7.84
C THR A 297 7.50 13.10 -7.96
N GLU A 298 8.39 12.58 -8.79
CA GLU A 298 9.68 13.21 -9.08
C GLU A 298 9.52 14.55 -9.82
N SER A 299 8.57 14.67 -10.76
CA SER A 299 8.33 15.94 -11.46
C SER A 299 7.74 17.01 -10.54
N SER A 300 6.85 16.63 -9.63
CA SER A 300 6.23 17.56 -8.68
C SER A 300 7.17 18.07 -7.58
N SER A 301 8.31 17.40 -7.34
CA SER A 301 9.26 17.72 -6.27
C SER A 301 10.49 18.50 -6.73
N LYS A 302 10.65 18.75 -8.04
CA LYS A 302 11.77 19.54 -8.57
C LYS A 302 11.50 21.03 -8.34
N GLU A 303 12.41 21.70 -7.62
CA GLU A 303 12.41 23.16 -7.51
C GLU A 303 12.58 23.77 -8.90
N ILE A 304 11.55 24.49 -9.35
CA ILE A 304 11.57 25.21 -10.62
C ILE A 304 12.53 26.40 -10.46
N PRO A 305 13.54 26.57 -11.34
CA PRO A 305 14.43 27.73 -11.32
C PRO A 305 13.64 29.04 -11.32
N LYS A 306 13.99 29.98 -10.43
CA LYS A 306 13.25 31.24 -10.21
C LYS A 306 13.27 32.19 -11.42
N THR A 307 14.15 31.99 -12.40
CA THR A 307 14.29 32.85 -13.57
C THR A 307 13.94 32.07 -14.84
N PRO A 308 12.86 32.45 -15.55
CA PRO A 308 12.51 31.84 -16.83
C PRO A 308 13.60 32.09 -17.88
N ILE A 309 13.99 31.03 -18.59
CA ILE A 309 14.88 31.10 -19.78
C ILE A 309 13.99 31.23 -21.02
N ALA A 310 14.45 31.93 -22.07
CA ALA A 310 13.76 31.92 -23.35
C ALA A 310 13.75 30.51 -23.97
N LEU A 311 12.72 30.17 -24.75
CA LEU A 311 12.70 28.91 -25.49
C LEU A 311 13.91 28.87 -26.44
N LYS A 312 14.74 27.82 -26.31
CA LYS A 312 15.90 27.64 -27.17
C LYS A 312 15.72 26.40 -28.03
N TYR A 313 15.41 26.64 -29.30
CA TYR A 313 15.30 25.58 -30.29
C TYR A 313 16.68 25.03 -30.67
N SER A 314 16.70 23.73 -30.95
CA SER A 314 17.87 23.04 -31.48
C SER A 314 17.91 23.16 -33.01
N LYS A 315 18.45 22.15 -33.71
CA LYS A 315 18.54 22.15 -35.17
C LYS A 315 17.14 22.20 -35.79
N LYS A 316 16.89 23.19 -36.65
CA LYS A 316 15.74 23.22 -37.57
C LYS A 316 15.89 22.05 -38.55
N LEU A 317 14.90 21.17 -38.57
CA LEU A 317 14.85 19.99 -39.41
C LEU A 317 14.14 20.28 -40.74
N TYR A 318 13.02 20.99 -40.68
CA TYR A 318 12.18 21.28 -41.85
C TYR A 318 11.62 22.69 -41.80
N GLU A 319 11.30 23.21 -42.99
CA GLU A 319 10.68 24.51 -43.22
C GLU A 319 9.79 24.42 -44.47
N PHE A 320 8.55 24.88 -44.35
CA PHE A 320 7.57 24.92 -45.44
C PHE A 320 6.46 25.95 -45.16
N CYS A 321 5.81 26.45 -46.22
CA CYS A 321 4.66 27.35 -46.12
C CYS A 321 3.33 26.59 -46.22
N ILE A 322 2.25 27.21 -45.74
CA ILE A 322 0.91 26.63 -45.79
C ILE A 322 0.44 26.29 -47.21
N GLN A 323 0.74 27.13 -48.20
CA GLN A 323 0.29 26.91 -49.60
C GLN A 323 0.81 25.58 -50.19
N ASN A 324 1.95 25.11 -49.71
CA ASN A 324 2.61 23.90 -50.23
C ASN A 324 2.68 22.78 -49.19
N ALA A 325 1.99 22.90 -48.05
CA ALA A 325 2.16 22.01 -46.91
C ALA A 325 1.82 20.55 -47.26
N GLU A 326 0.70 20.31 -47.95
CA GLU A 326 0.30 18.94 -48.35
C GLU A 326 1.36 18.25 -49.22
N ILE A 327 1.79 18.92 -50.29
CA ILE A 327 2.79 18.38 -51.22
C ILE A 327 4.12 18.16 -50.50
N TYR A 328 4.53 19.09 -49.64
CA TYR A 328 5.76 18.99 -48.86
C TYR A 328 5.71 17.79 -47.91
N ILE A 329 4.63 17.65 -47.14
CA ILE A 329 4.43 16.55 -46.20
C ILE A 329 4.44 15.21 -46.93
N GLN A 330 3.69 15.06 -48.02
CA GLN A 330 3.68 13.84 -48.82
C GLN A 330 5.07 13.48 -49.36
N THR A 331 5.84 14.47 -49.81
CA THR A 331 7.22 14.26 -50.28
C THR A 331 8.11 13.76 -49.15
N ARG A 332 7.97 14.31 -47.93
CA ARG A 332 8.76 13.89 -46.76
C ARG A 332 8.37 12.53 -46.21
N MET A 333 7.10 12.13 -46.32
CA MET A 333 6.63 10.82 -45.87
C MET A 333 7.34 9.65 -46.59
N ASN A 334 7.86 9.90 -47.80
CA ASN A 334 8.62 8.92 -48.60
C ASN A 334 10.11 8.84 -48.21
N ASP A 335 10.59 9.67 -47.28
CA ASP A 335 11.98 9.64 -46.82
C ASP A 335 12.25 8.34 -46.01
N PRO A 336 13.21 7.49 -46.43
CA PRO A 336 13.54 6.25 -45.71
C PRO A 336 14.13 6.52 -44.32
N ASP A 337 14.68 7.72 -44.07
CA ASP A 337 15.26 8.11 -42.78
C ASP A 337 14.23 8.64 -41.78
N LEU A 338 12.94 8.70 -42.16
CA LEU A 338 11.86 9.19 -41.32
C LEU A 338 11.29 8.07 -40.44
N GLU A 339 11.38 8.27 -39.13
CA GLU A 339 10.97 7.28 -38.13
C GLU A 339 9.45 7.32 -37.90
N LYS A 340 8.90 6.21 -37.37
CA LYS A 340 7.45 6.02 -37.26
C LYS A 340 6.73 7.15 -36.49
N GLU A 341 7.35 7.69 -35.45
CA GLU A 341 6.78 8.78 -34.64
C GLU A 341 6.66 10.07 -35.45
N MET A 342 7.71 10.43 -36.20
CA MET A 342 7.68 11.63 -37.03
C MET A 342 6.80 11.45 -38.28
N LYS A 343 6.72 10.22 -38.83
CA LYS A 343 5.74 9.86 -39.88
C LYS A 343 4.31 10.11 -39.40
N LEU A 344 3.96 9.57 -38.23
CA LEU A 344 2.65 9.79 -37.63
C LEU A 344 2.41 11.29 -37.39
N GLY A 345 3.42 12.01 -36.91
CA GLY A 345 3.33 13.45 -36.71
C GLY A 345 3.02 14.22 -38.00
N PHE A 346 3.70 13.88 -39.10
CA PHE A 346 3.47 14.49 -40.41
C PHE A 346 2.11 14.11 -41.00
N GLU A 347 1.70 12.84 -40.89
CA GLU A 347 0.40 12.34 -41.33
C GLU A 347 -0.75 13.11 -40.67
N LYS A 348 -0.61 13.42 -39.38
CA LYS A 348 -1.64 14.09 -38.58
C LYS A 348 -1.51 15.61 -38.52
N PHE A 349 -0.44 16.18 -39.08
CA PHE A 349 -0.08 17.58 -38.87
C PHE A 349 -1.19 18.56 -39.26
N LEU A 350 -1.73 18.44 -40.48
CA LEU A 350 -2.75 19.36 -40.99
C LEU A 350 -4.08 19.20 -40.26
N GLU A 351 -4.53 17.97 -40.04
CA GLU A 351 -5.76 17.66 -39.27
C GLU A 351 -5.71 18.28 -37.86
N CYS A 352 -4.57 18.16 -37.18
CA CYS A 352 -4.39 18.72 -35.83
C CYS A 352 -4.25 20.25 -35.84
N LEU A 353 -3.65 20.80 -36.90
CA LEU A 353 -3.52 22.23 -37.08
C LEU A 353 -4.89 22.87 -37.32
N ASP A 354 -5.70 22.31 -38.21
CA ASP A 354 -7.06 22.79 -38.47
C ASP A 354 -7.90 22.78 -37.20
N ALA A 355 -7.91 21.66 -36.46
CA ALA A 355 -8.62 21.55 -35.19
C ALA A 355 -8.14 22.56 -34.12
N TYR A 356 -6.84 22.92 -34.15
CA TYR A 356 -6.28 23.93 -33.25
C TYR A 356 -6.68 25.35 -33.68
N LEU A 357 -6.64 25.64 -34.97
CA LEU A 357 -7.01 26.95 -35.52
C LEU A 357 -8.50 27.24 -35.36
N ASP A 358 -9.38 26.23 -35.54
CA ASP A 358 -10.82 26.33 -35.27
C ASP A 358 -11.12 26.77 -33.82
N PHE A 359 -10.29 26.35 -32.86
CA PHE A 359 -10.39 26.80 -31.47
C PHE A 359 -9.84 28.23 -31.27
N TYR A 360 -8.83 28.61 -32.06
CA TYR A 360 -8.17 29.92 -32.03
C TYR A 360 -8.95 31.01 -32.81
N ASP A 361 -9.97 30.62 -33.58
CA ASP A 361 -10.62 31.35 -34.67
C ASP A 361 -11.33 32.66 -34.30
N ARG A 362 -11.38 33.03 -33.01
CA ARG A 362 -11.89 34.35 -32.59
C ARG A 362 -11.00 35.54 -33.01
N LYS A 363 -9.80 35.31 -33.55
CA LYS A 363 -8.84 36.36 -33.96
C LYS A 363 -8.44 36.39 -35.44
N LEU A 364 -8.70 35.32 -36.20
CA LEU A 364 -8.18 35.20 -37.58
C LEU A 364 -9.07 35.87 -38.64
N SER A 365 -10.33 36.19 -38.30
CA SER A 365 -11.34 36.74 -39.23
C SER A 365 -11.17 38.22 -39.60
N GLU A 366 -10.17 38.92 -39.06
CA GLU A 366 -9.91 40.35 -39.31
C GLU A 366 -8.90 40.63 -40.44
N HIS A 367 -8.32 39.60 -41.07
CA HIS A 367 -7.24 39.75 -42.06
C HIS A 367 -7.53 39.06 -43.39
N GLU A 368 -7.29 39.76 -44.51
CA GLU A 368 -7.63 39.32 -45.87
C GLU A 368 -6.67 38.25 -46.45
N GLU A 369 -5.43 38.14 -45.96
CA GLU A 369 -4.45 37.11 -46.37
C GLU A 369 -3.59 36.64 -45.18
N ILE A 370 -3.67 35.35 -44.85
CA ILE A 370 -2.90 34.71 -43.78
C ILE A 370 -1.78 33.86 -44.39
N ASP A 371 -0.54 34.32 -44.26
CA ASP A 371 0.64 33.54 -44.62
C ASP A 371 1.23 32.87 -43.38
N MET A 372 1.31 31.54 -43.40
CA MET A 372 1.94 30.76 -42.33
C MET A 372 3.20 30.05 -42.83
N ILE A 373 4.29 30.24 -42.09
CA ILE A 373 5.54 29.50 -42.27
C ILE A 373 5.72 28.56 -41.07
N PHE A 374 5.95 27.28 -41.36
CA PHE A 374 6.16 26.24 -40.37
C PHE A 374 7.64 25.91 -40.25
N HIS A 375 8.19 26.00 -39.05
CA HIS A 375 9.51 25.47 -38.71
C HIS A 375 9.37 24.24 -37.80
N ILE A 376 9.95 23.11 -38.22
CA ILE A 376 10.02 21.89 -37.40
C ILE A 376 11.41 21.73 -36.83
N TYR A 377 11.52 21.53 -35.51
CA TYR A 377 12.80 21.42 -34.80
C TYR A 377 13.03 20.03 -34.22
N GLY A 378 14.30 19.63 -34.12
CA GLY A 378 14.69 18.35 -33.51
C GLY A 378 14.59 18.31 -31.97
N GLY A 379 14.30 19.45 -31.35
CA GLY A 379 14.27 19.63 -29.91
C GLY A 379 14.17 21.08 -29.48
N VAL A 380 13.65 21.31 -28.28
CA VAL A 380 13.50 22.62 -27.64
C VAL A 380 13.89 22.54 -26.16
N THR A 381 14.60 23.56 -25.69
CA THR A 381 14.85 23.78 -24.27
C THR A 381 13.76 24.69 -23.72
N LEU A 382 13.00 24.20 -22.75
CA LEU A 382 11.91 24.91 -22.10
C LEU A 382 12.41 25.96 -21.11
N LYS A 383 11.50 26.83 -20.64
CA LYS A 383 11.78 27.96 -19.73
C LYS A 383 12.54 27.58 -18.45
N PHE A 384 12.49 26.31 -18.05
CA PHE A 384 13.12 25.81 -16.83
C PHE A 384 14.24 24.78 -17.09
N GLY A 385 14.81 24.77 -18.30
CA GLY A 385 15.98 23.96 -18.67
C GLY A 385 15.68 22.53 -19.10
N SER A 386 14.44 22.06 -18.95
CA SER A 386 13.98 20.77 -19.50
C SER A 386 14.10 20.75 -21.02
N ILE A 387 14.61 19.65 -21.59
CA ILE A 387 14.79 19.51 -23.04
C ILE A 387 13.79 18.49 -23.59
N ILE A 388 12.92 18.94 -24.49
CA ILE A 388 12.08 18.07 -25.31
C ILE A 388 12.83 17.78 -26.62
N ARG A 389 12.79 16.53 -27.10
CA ARG A 389 13.36 16.13 -28.39
C ARG A 389 12.33 15.39 -29.24
N ALA A 390 12.40 15.61 -30.54
CA ALA A 390 11.63 14.92 -31.57
C ALA A 390 12.49 14.85 -32.83
N THR A 391 13.38 13.87 -32.91
CA THR A 391 14.34 13.77 -34.03
C THR A 391 14.64 12.33 -34.40
N ASN A 392 14.77 12.08 -35.70
CA ASN A 392 15.06 10.75 -36.26
C ASN A 392 16.52 10.32 -36.02
N LYS A 393 17.45 11.27 -35.86
CA LYS A 393 18.90 10.99 -35.78
C LYS A 393 19.60 11.86 -34.75
N PHE A 394 19.59 11.44 -33.48
CA PHE A 394 20.42 11.96 -32.40
C PHE A 394 21.48 10.92 -32.01
N HIS A 395 22.77 11.20 -32.27
CA HIS A 395 23.85 10.21 -32.12
C HIS A 395 23.56 8.85 -32.80
N LYS A 396 23.05 8.89 -34.05
CA LYS A 396 22.67 7.71 -34.86
C LYS A 396 21.46 6.91 -34.34
N LYS A 397 20.66 7.46 -33.42
CA LYS A 397 19.42 6.84 -32.95
C LYS A 397 18.26 7.84 -32.92
N PRO A 398 17.01 7.40 -33.13
CA PRO A 398 15.84 8.25 -32.94
C PRO A 398 15.63 8.59 -31.46
N ILE A 399 15.15 9.80 -31.18
CA ILE A 399 14.76 10.21 -29.84
C ILE A 399 13.50 11.09 -29.89
N PHE A 400 12.46 10.59 -29.25
CA PHE A 400 11.16 11.25 -29.09
C PHE A 400 10.82 11.26 -27.60
N SER A 401 10.70 12.46 -27.04
CA SER A 401 10.49 12.65 -25.61
C SER A 401 9.09 12.19 -25.18
N ASN A 402 9.03 11.49 -24.05
CA ASN A 402 7.79 11.28 -23.32
C ASN A 402 7.60 12.44 -22.34
N ILE A 403 6.41 13.02 -22.34
CA ILE A 403 6.06 14.16 -21.51
C ILE A 403 4.90 13.83 -20.59
N ALA A 404 4.86 14.54 -19.47
CA ALA A 404 3.73 14.62 -18.57
C ALA A 404 3.16 16.04 -18.68
N VAL A 405 1.85 16.13 -18.87
CA VAL A 405 1.12 17.38 -19.12
C VAL A 405 0.10 17.55 -18.01
N GLU A 406 0.23 18.61 -17.23
CA GLU A 406 -0.79 19.00 -16.25
C GLU A 406 -1.94 19.67 -17.01
N MET A 407 -3.13 19.05 -16.97
CA MET A 407 -4.29 19.55 -17.69
C MET A 407 -4.94 20.71 -16.93
N ASN A 408 -5.53 21.66 -17.66
CA ASN A 408 -6.37 22.68 -17.03
C ASN A 408 -7.56 22.01 -16.30
N ALA A 409 -7.98 22.56 -15.16
CA ALA A 409 -9.07 22.05 -14.34
C ALA A 409 -10.40 21.96 -15.11
N ASP A 410 -10.59 22.81 -16.12
CA ASP A 410 -11.78 22.83 -16.97
C ASP A 410 -11.77 21.70 -18.02
N GLU A 411 -10.59 21.25 -18.44
CA GLU A 411 -10.40 20.25 -19.50
C GLU A 411 -10.17 18.84 -18.96
N ILE A 412 -9.86 18.69 -17.67
CA ILE A 412 -9.46 17.41 -17.08
C ILE A 412 -10.53 16.32 -17.18
N PHE A 413 -11.82 16.70 -17.26
CA PHE A 413 -12.93 15.75 -17.35
C PHE A 413 -13.02 15.05 -18.72
N GLU A 414 -12.37 15.59 -19.75
CA GLU A 414 -12.29 14.99 -21.08
C GLU A 414 -11.23 13.88 -21.17
N TYR A 415 -10.32 13.80 -20.19
CA TYR A 415 -9.16 12.91 -20.23
C TYR A 415 -9.09 11.95 -19.02
N THR A 416 -8.54 10.76 -19.26
CA THR A 416 -8.15 9.87 -18.16
C THR A 416 -6.83 10.36 -17.58
N SER A 417 -6.89 11.09 -16.46
CA SER A 417 -5.71 11.65 -15.80
C SER A 417 -5.31 10.87 -14.53
N ASP A 418 -4.02 10.91 -14.16
CA ASP A 418 -3.54 10.48 -12.83
C ASP A 418 -3.26 11.72 -12.00
N ASN A 419 -4.22 12.12 -11.16
CA ASN A 419 -4.17 13.32 -10.30
C ASN A 419 -3.90 14.64 -11.05
N GLY A 420 -4.58 14.94 -12.16
CA GLY A 420 -4.29 16.19 -12.90
C GLY A 420 -3.48 15.99 -14.17
N VAL A 421 -2.73 14.89 -14.26
CA VAL A 421 -1.65 14.73 -15.22
C VAL A 421 -1.97 13.69 -16.28
N CYS A 422 -1.78 14.06 -17.54
CA CYS A 422 -1.86 13.18 -18.70
C CYS A 422 -0.47 12.93 -19.29
N PHE A 423 -0.28 11.80 -19.97
CA PHE A 423 1.03 11.42 -20.53
C PHE A 423 0.96 11.30 -22.04
N ALA A 424 1.97 11.84 -22.73
CA ALA A 424 2.06 11.79 -24.18
C ALA A 424 3.49 11.56 -24.69
N GLN A 425 3.62 11.12 -25.93
CA GLN A 425 4.86 11.09 -26.69
C GLN A 425 4.89 12.26 -27.67
N VAL A 426 5.97 13.03 -27.70
CA VAL A 426 6.10 14.14 -28.66
C VAL A 426 6.43 13.60 -30.04
N LEU A 427 5.67 14.02 -31.05
CA LEU A 427 5.85 13.64 -32.45
C LEU A 427 6.58 14.74 -33.24
N LEU A 428 6.14 15.99 -33.10
CA LEU A 428 6.72 17.16 -33.76
C LEU A 428 6.84 18.34 -32.78
N ILE A 429 7.87 19.16 -32.99
CA ILE A 429 8.07 20.45 -32.29
C ILE A 429 8.04 21.52 -33.36
N THR A 430 7.03 22.39 -33.31
CA THR A 430 6.67 23.30 -34.40
C THR A 430 6.64 24.73 -33.91
N GLU A 431 7.29 25.62 -34.66
CA GLU A 431 7.06 27.06 -34.58
C GLU A 431 6.27 27.51 -35.81
N ILE A 432 5.18 28.24 -35.60
CA ILE A 432 4.34 28.79 -36.67
C ILE A 432 4.55 30.29 -36.69
N ILE A 433 5.05 30.81 -37.80
CA ILE A 433 5.26 32.24 -38.00
C ILE A 433 4.12 32.76 -38.88
N MET A 434 3.41 33.76 -38.37
CA MET A 434 2.34 34.47 -39.08
C MET A 434 2.77 35.91 -39.37
N ASN A 435 2.22 36.49 -40.41
CA ASN A 435 2.53 37.84 -40.88
C ASN A 435 2.07 38.98 -39.94
N TYR A 436 1.18 38.72 -38.98
CA TYR A 436 0.55 39.75 -38.13
C TYR A 436 0.55 39.40 -36.62
N GLU A 437 1.07 38.24 -36.22
CA GLU A 437 1.09 37.79 -34.82
C GLU A 437 2.49 37.29 -34.41
N GLU A 438 2.74 37.23 -33.09
CA GLU A 438 3.94 36.60 -32.56
C GLU A 438 3.99 35.11 -32.94
N PRO A 439 5.19 34.53 -33.13
CA PRO A 439 5.32 33.11 -33.46
C PRO A 439 4.65 32.20 -32.43
N MET A 440 3.83 31.27 -32.90
CA MET A 440 3.22 30.26 -32.04
C MET A 440 4.20 29.10 -31.85
N HIS A 441 4.29 28.60 -30.61
CA HIS A 441 5.18 27.50 -30.24
C HIS A 441 4.37 26.29 -29.81
N LEU A 442 4.33 25.26 -30.64
CA LEU A 442 3.48 24.09 -30.48
C LEU A 442 4.30 22.80 -30.43
N ALA A 443 3.75 21.80 -29.73
CA ALA A 443 4.20 20.42 -29.85
C ALA A 443 3.00 19.55 -30.23
N LEU A 444 3.16 18.74 -31.28
CA LEU A 444 2.21 17.69 -31.63
C LEU A 444 2.56 16.42 -30.85
N VAL A 445 1.58 15.83 -30.17
CA VAL A 445 1.83 14.74 -29.23
C VAL A 445 0.82 13.61 -29.40
N GLN A 446 1.26 12.36 -29.18
CA GLN A 446 0.42 11.18 -29.11
C GLN A 446 0.14 10.82 -27.65
N TRP A 447 -1.12 10.85 -27.22
CA TRP A 447 -1.51 10.51 -25.85
C TRP A 447 -1.43 9.00 -25.58
N TYR A 448 -1.02 8.63 -24.37
CA TYR A 448 -0.85 7.23 -23.98
C TYR A 448 -2.11 6.51 -23.49
N ASP A 449 -3.17 7.24 -23.13
CA ASP A 449 -4.39 6.70 -22.53
C ASP A 449 -5.62 7.44 -23.13
N PHE A 450 -6.53 6.73 -23.80
CA PHE A 450 -7.84 7.28 -24.21
C PHE A 450 -8.97 6.34 -23.78
N THR A 451 -9.98 6.92 -23.13
CA THR A 451 -11.37 6.47 -23.24
C THR A 451 -12.12 7.47 -24.12
N SER A 452 -13.10 6.96 -24.87
CA SER A 452 -13.91 7.59 -25.91
C SER A 452 -13.31 7.58 -27.32
N SER A 453 -13.94 6.73 -28.14
CA SER A 453 -13.83 6.69 -29.58
C SER A 453 -14.58 7.89 -30.16
N ILE A 454 -13.89 9.00 -30.41
CA ILE A 454 -14.13 10.01 -31.45
C ILE A 454 -12.86 10.89 -31.44
N ILE A 455 -12.22 10.96 -32.60
CA ILE A 455 -11.19 11.89 -33.10
C ILE A 455 -10.71 12.95 -32.08
N ASN A 456 -9.39 13.01 -31.79
CA ASN A 456 -8.59 14.25 -31.79
C ASN A 456 -7.17 14.03 -31.21
N ASP A 457 -6.18 13.96 -32.10
CA ASP A 457 -4.80 14.36 -31.78
C ASP A 457 -4.82 15.89 -31.62
N LYS A 458 -4.58 16.44 -30.41
CA LYS A 458 -4.61 17.90 -30.15
C LYS A 458 -3.20 18.46 -29.96
N CYS A 459 -2.93 19.65 -30.52
CA CYS A 459 -1.72 20.44 -30.31
C CYS A 459 -1.71 21.10 -28.91
N ILE A 460 -0.56 21.09 -28.22
CA ILE A 460 -0.38 21.81 -26.93
C ILE A 460 0.23 23.19 -27.18
N ASN A 461 -0.37 24.23 -26.58
CA ASN A 461 0.10 25.62 -26.57
C ASN A 461 1.08 25.86 -25.40
N ASN A 462 2.26 26.44 -25.67
CA ASN A 462 3.27 26.78 -24.65
C ASN A 462 3.16 28.21 -24.06
N ASN A 463 2.05 28.92 -24.27
CA ASN A 463 1.94 30.32 -23.84
C ASN A 463 1.29 30.58 -22.47
N ASN A 464 1.07 29.59 -21.60
CA ASN A 464 0.70 29.86 -20.20
C ASN A 464 1.38 28.94 -19.17
N LYS A 465 2.18 29.60 -18.32
CA LYS A 465 2.96 29.15 -17.14
C LYS A 465 4.10 28.17 -17.37
#